data_AF-A0A1Y2BD65-F1
#
_entry.id   AF-A0A1Y2BD65-F1
#
_cell.length_a   1.000
_cell.length_b   1.000
_cell.length_c   1.000
_cell.angle_alpha   90.00
_cell.angle_beta   90.00
_cell.angle_gamma   90.00
#
_symmetry.space_group_name_H-M   'P 1'
#
loop_
_entity.id
_entity.type
_entity.pdbx_description
1 polymer ?
#
loop_
_entity_poly.entity_id
_entity_poly.type
_entity_poly.pdbx_seq_one_letter_code
_entity_poly.pdbx_strand_id
1 'polypeptide(L)'
;MLTQLPLSGKTKSLYQRCVDLIATLYSFQLFEFYLFPNGVNAHLANSNDTFYIADPVEVLWNCFKLGVPLCVIYNKLAAVTSGVYLEPSDVSNVRPPFFPTSPCKDSYDKFINACNKDVNIQSVEVFDKSELYKDDTAGFMKVLKLVEEIIILIERNNGLPAPKPLPFSTDVRKEMATSPHLIKITCLLKELVETENAYIYALEELQKYEAELAASKVFSKDMIKRLFSNLNELVDFQRRFAIGLESTIRLGFDYQKIGELFTVNEKAFEVYFPFCTNFQSSQNFVAMQTEKLQNFSHIIPTNQLQLYFIKPIQRLLNYPLILKELVQITDLDNHLKTLELEKGLGSIKRVVGHLNELQRKHENERMFSELVESMDNWKGLRPSEFGELLLADQVLLASNDQEQSYELFLFEKLLLCCKKNKKAVRGKRQQSGSFGYIFRGHIHVSSMLRVENSSDPIIGDYSVTVYWKEASEPDLVRFNIKFRNGEQVSLWADQMQQQMDQYRKQK
;
A
#
# COMPACT_ATOMS: atom_id res chain seq x y z
N MET A 1 13.13 -38.40 16.89
CA MET A 1 13.36 -37.17 16.09
C MET A 1 12.03 -36.44 16.01
N LEU A 2 11.89 -35.34 16.76
CA LEU A 2 10.73 -34.46 16.71
C LEU A 2 10.79 -33.67 15.40
N THR A 3 10.03 -34.10 14.39
CA THR A 3 9.74 -33.26 13.23
C THR A 3 9.01 -32.02 13.71
N GLN A 4 9.66 -30.87 13.59
CA GLN A 4 9.08 -29.57 13.88
C GLN A 4 7.81 -29.41 13.05
N LEU A 5 6.71 -29.16 13.75
CA LEU A 5 5.39 -28.94 13.21
C LEU A 5 5.36 -27.69 12.28
N PRO A 6 4.76 -27.72 11.08
CA PRO A 6 4.87 -26.64 10.10
C PRO A 6 3.98 -25.41 10.40
N LEU A 7 3.18 -25.41 11.46
CA LEU A 7 2.05 -24.48 11.63
C LEU A 7 2.20 -23.47 12.78
N SER A 8 3.39 -23.35 13.39
CA SER A 8 3.68 -22.29 14.36
C SER A 8 3.96 -20.96 13.64
N GLY A 9 2.92 -20.16 13.48
CA GLY A 9 2.92 -18.83 12.87
C GLY A 9 3.93 -17.85 13.49
N LYS A 10 4.83 -17.36 12.63
CA LYS A 10 5.42 -16.01 12.57
C LYS A 10 6.38 -15.86 11.37
N THR A 11 6.81 -16.95 10.73
CA THR A 11 7.87 -16.95 9.70
C THR A 11 7.45 -17.42 8.31
N LYS A 12 6.26 -17.98 8.13
CA LYS A 12 5.81 -18.53 6.84
C LYS A 12 4.86 -17.60 6.10
N SER A 13 5.06 -17.49 4.79
CA SER A 13 4.19 -16.74 3.90
C SER A 13 2.79 -17.32 3.83
N LEU A 14 1.82 -16.51 3.41
CA LEU A 14 0.46 -16.97 3.13
C LEU A 14 0.46 -18.10 2.10
N TYR A 15 1.26 -17.97 1.05
CA TYR A 15 1.41 -18.99 0.02
C TYR A 15 1.91 -20.31 0.62
N GLN A 16 2.99 -20.29 1.40
CA GLN A 16 3.55 -21.51 1.99
C GLN A 16 2.61 -22.15 3.02
N ARG A 17 1.91 -21.34 3.82
CA ARG A 17 0.85 -21.83 4.71
C ARG A 17 -0.23 -22.57 3.95
N CYS A 18 -0.65 -22.04 2.79
CA CYS A 18 -1.62 -22.69 1.93
C CYS A 18 -1.08 -24.00 1.34
N VAL A 19 0.16 -24.02 0.86
CA VAL A 19 0.81 -25.25 0.34
C VAL A 19 0.88 -26.34 1.42
N ASP A 20 1.35 -25.99 2.61
CA ASP A 20 1.48 -26.94 3.73
C ASP A 20 0.10 -27.49 4.12
N LEU A 21 -0.91 -26.62 4.22
CA LEU A 21 -2.26 -27.03 4.55
C LEU A 21 -2.90 -27.89 3.46
N ILE A 22 -2.67 -27.60 2.17
CA ILE A 22 -3.12 -28.46 1.07
C ILE A 22 -2.48 -29.86 1.19
N ALA A 23 -1.19 -29.94 1.47
CA ALA A 23 -0.49 -31.22 1.64
C ALA A 23 -1.07 -32.04 2.81
N THR A 24 -1.37 -31.40 3.93
CA THR A 24 -2.03 -32.04 5.08
C THR A 24 -3.43 -32.51 4.71
N LEU A 25 -4.25 -31.63 4.11
CA LEU A 25 -5.64 -31.91 3.77
C LEU A 25 -5.76 -32.98 2.67
N TYR A 26 -4.83 -33.06 1.72
CA TYR A 26 -4.81 -34.10 0.69
C TYR A 26 -4.76 -35.52 1.28
N SER A 27 -4.15 -35.66 2.46
CA SER A 27 -4.05 -36.94 3.18
C SER A 27 -5.38 -37.36 3.81
N PHE A 28 -6.35 -36.47 3.93
CA PHE A 28 -7.68 -36.79 4.43
C PHE A 28 -8.44 -37.64 3.40
N GLN A 29 -9.30 -38.53 3.88
CA GLN A 29 -10.06 -39.43 3.02
C GLN A 29 -10.98 -38.63 2.08
N LEU A 30 -10.88 -38.86 0.77
CA LEU A 30 -11.65 -38.22 -0.30
C LEU A 30 -11.58 -36.69 -0.34
N PHE A 31 -10.63 -36.06 0.36
CA PHE A 31 -10.56 -34.61 0.43
C PHE A 31 -10.00 -33.97 -0.86
N GLU A 32 -9.32 -34.76 -1.69
CA GLU A 32 -8.81 -34.36 -3.01
C GLU A 32 -9.92 -33.86 -3.95
N PHE A 33 -11.16 -34.36 -3.82
CA PHE A 33 -12.30 -33.91 -4.62
C PHE A 33 -12.78 -32.50 -4.26
N TYR A 34 -12.50 -32.04 -3.04
CA TYR A 34 -12.80 -30.67 -2.62
C TYR A 34 -11.68 -29.70 -3.01
N LEU A 35 -10.43 -30.12 -2.86
CA LEU A 35 -9.26 -29.33 -3.26
C LEU A 35 -9.18 -29.15 -4.78
N PHE A 36 -9.44 -30.23 -5.52
CA PHE A 36 -9.24 -30.29 -6.96
C PHE A 36 -10.51 -30.84 -7.64
N PRO A 37 -11.59 -30.05 -7.69
CA PRO A 37 -12.88 -30.51 -8.20
C PRO A 37 -12.87 -30.88 -9.69
N ASN A 38 -11.87 -30.39 -10.44
CA ASN A 38 -11.65 -30.70 -11.87
C ASN A 38 -10.48 -31.68 -12.07
N GLY A 39 -10.00 -32.32 -11.00
CA GLY A 39 -8.80 -33.14 -10.99
C GLY A 39 -7.53 -32.34 -10.77
N VAL A 40 -6.54 -32.95 -10.10
CA VAL A 40 -5.31 -32.27 -9.64
C VAL A 40 -4.56 -31.61 -10.81
N ASN A 41 -4.46 -32.29 -11.95
CA ASN A 41 -3.73 -31.82 -13.13
C ASN A 41 -4.20 -30.47 -13.66
N ALA A 42 -5.49 -30.11 -13.47
CA ALA A 42 -6.02 -28.81 -13.90
C ALA A 42 -5.46 -27.63 -13.08
N HIS A 43 -4.87 -27.91 -11.93
CA HIS A 43 -4.35 -26.90 -10.99
C HIS A 43 -2.82 -26.93 -10.90
N LEU A 44 -2.15 -27.78 -11.70
CA LEU A 44 -0.70 -27.90 -11.72
C LEU A 44 -0.09 -27.01 -12.80
N ALA A 45 0.93 -26.25 -12.41
CA ALA A 45 1.89 -25.64 -13.31
C ALA A 45 3.08 -26.59 -13.47
N ASN A 46 3.54 -26.78 -14.72
CA ASN A 46 4.74 -27.56 -15.01
C ASN A 46 5.95 -26.62 -15.11
N SER A 47 7.05 -27.00 -14.47
CA SER A 47 8.35 -26.36 -14.66
C SER A 47 9.44 -27.45 -14.68
N ASN A 48 9.95 -27.76 -15.88
CA ASN A 48 11.08 -28.67 -16.10
C ASN A 48 10.91 -30.02 -15.37
N ASP A 49 9.81 -30.72 -15.65
CA ASP A 49 9.43 -32.04 -15.11
C ASP A 49 9.02 -32.07 -13.62
N THR A 50 8.98 -30.92 -12.95
CA THR A 50 8.39 -30.79 -11.62
C THR A 50 7.07 -30.03 -11.70
N PHE A 51 6.03 -30.60 -11.08
CA PHE A 51 4.72 -29.97 -10.97
C PHE A 51 4.58 -29.22 -9.65
N TYR A 52 4.01 -28.02 -9.72
CA TYR A 52 3.65 -27.20 -8.56
C TYR A 52 2.19 -26.80 -8.66
N ILE A 53 1.56 -26.47 -7.54
CA ILE A 53 0.22 -25.88 -7.58
C ILE A 53 0.34 -24.45 -8.10
N ALA A 54 -0.38 -24.13 -9.17
CA ALA A 54 -0.31 -22.82 -9.84
C ALA A 54 -0.71 -21.68 -8.90
N ASP A 55 -1.84 -21.83 -8.19
CA ASP A 55 -2.30 -20.90 -7.15
C ASP A 55 -2.85 -21.68 -5.93
N PRO A 56 -2.00 -21.97 -4.93
CA PRO A 56 -2.41 -22.65 -3.70
C PRO A 56 -3.44 -21.87 -2.89
N VAL A 57 -3.40 -20.54 -2.96
CA VAL A 57 -4.31 -19.69 -2.19
C VAL A 57 -5.69 -19.75 -2.79
N GLU A 58 -5.81 -19.64 -4.11
CA GLU A 58 -7.09 -19.81 -4.83
C GLU A 58 -7.67 -21.21 -4.62
N VAL A 59 -6.85 -22.27 -4.70
CA VAL A 59 -7.27 -23.65 -4.46
C VAL A 59 -7.93 -23.79 -3.08
N LEU A 60 -7.27 -23.32 -2.01
CA LEU A 60 -7.85 -23.38 -0.67
C LEU A 60 -9.05 -22.47 -0.50
N TRP A 61 -9.00 -21.27 -1.06
CA TRP A 61 -10.10 -20.32 -0.91
C TRP A 61 -11.38 -20.84 -1.58
N ASN A 62 -11.28 -21.40 -2.78
CA ASN A 62 -12.39 -22.06 -3.47
C ASN A 62 -12.86 -23.31 -2.72
N CYS A 63 -11.94 -24.10 -2.16
CA CYS A 63 -12.27 -25.23 -1.31
C CYS A 63 -13.09 -24.80 -0.08
N PHE A 64 -12.66 -23.76 0.65
CA PHE A 64 -13.37 -23.30 1.84
C PHE A 64 -14.70 -22.60 1.51
N LYS A 65 -14.84 -21.95 0.35
CA LYS A 65 -16.10 -21.36 -0.13
C LYS A 65 -17.23 -22.40 -0.27
N LEU A 66 -16.92 -23.68 -0.45
CA LEU A 66 -17.90 -24.78 -0.48
C LEU A 66 -18.60 -25.02 0.86
N GLY A 67 -18.00 -24.62 1.99
CA GLY A 67 -18.51 -24.86 3.35
C GLY A 67 -18.42 -26.32 3.84
N VAL A 68 -18.69 -27.29 2.96
CA VAL A 68 -18.59 -28.73 3.26
C VAL A 68 -17.20 -29.17 3.72
N PRO A 69 -16.09 -28.72 3.09
CA PRO A 69 -14.76 -29.14 3.53
C PRO A 69 -14.45 -28.73 4.97
N LEU A 70 -15.00 -27.60 5.44
CA LEU A 70 -14.87 -27.15 6.83
C LEU A 70 -15.59 -28.08 7.79
N CYS A 71 -16.79 -28.56 7.44
CA CYS A 71 -17.52 -29.57 8.22
C CYS A 71 -16.74 -30.90 8.29
N VAL A 72 -16.14 -31.33 7.18
CA VAL A 72 -15.34 -32.56 7.13
C VAL A 72 -14.10 -32.46 8.03
N ILE A 73 -13.42 -31.32 8.02
CA ILE A 73 -12.27 -31.05 8.91
C ILE A 73 -12.74 -31.07 10.37
N TYR A 74 -13.83 -30.38 10.70
CA TYR A 74 -14.38 -30.38 12.06
C TYR A 74 -14.78 -31.78 12.53
N ASN A 75 -15.39 -32.60 11.67
CA ASN A 75 -15.75 -33.97 12.01
C ASN A 75 -14.54 -34.84 12.37
N LYS A 76 -13.36 -34.56 11.80
CA LYS A 76 -12.12 -35.23 12.21
C LYS A 76 -11.67 -34.79 13.60
N LEU A 77 -11.87 -33.53 13.97
CA LEU A 77 -11.66 -33.07 15.33
C LEU A 77 -12.67 -33.71 16.29
N ALA A 78 -13.96 -33.67 15.96
CA ALA A 78 -15.03 -34.28 16.77
C ALA A 78 -14.79 -35.77 17.01
N ALA A 79 -14.23 -36.50 16.02
CA ALA A 79 -13.87 -37.89 16.18
C ALA A 79 -12.81 -38.15 17.27
N VAL A 80 -11.86 -37.23 17.45
CA VAL A 80 -10.80 -37.37 18.45
C VAL A 80 -11.13 -36.71 19.79
N THR A 81 -12.05 -35.75 19.81
CA THR A 81 -12.48 -35.05 21.04
C THR A 81 -13.82 -35.53 21.59
N SER A 82 -14.45 -36.54 20.98
CA SER A 82 -15.82 -36.98 21.29
C SER A 82 -16.87 -35.86 21.14
N GLY A 83 -16.67 -35.00 20.13
CA GLY A 83 -17.55 -33.89 19.79
C GLY A 83 -18.79 -34.31 18.98
N VAL A 84 -19.60 -33.32 18.61
CA VAL A 84 -20.80 -33.52 17.78
C VAL A 84 -20.42 -33.58 16.31
N TYR A 85 -20.85 -34.62 15.61
CA TYR A 85 -20.64 -34.72 14.16
C TYR A 85 -21.61 -33.81 13.41
N LEU A 86 -21.08 -33.14 12.38
CA LEU A 86 -21.81 -32.32 11.44
C LEU A 86 -22.22 -33.14 10.23
N GLU A 87 -23.47 -32.96 9.78
CA GLU A 87 -23.94 -33.49 8.50
C GLU A 87 -23.79 -32.40 7.42
N PRO A 88 -22.73 -32.47 6.57
CA PRO A 88 -22.55 -31.52 5.49
C PRO A 88 -23.65 -31.65 4.43
N SER A 89 -24.04 -30.53 3.82
CA SER A 89 -24.97 -30.55 2.69
C SER A 89 -24.30 -31.09 1.42
N ASP A 90 -25.09 -31.58 0.46
CA ASP A 90 -24.54 -32.04 -0.82
C ASP A 90 -24.08 -30.84 -1.68
N VAL A 91 -22.79 -30.84 -2.01
CA VAL A 91 -22.16 -29.85 -2.90
C VAL A 91 -21.51 -30.50 -4.13
N SER A 92 -21.86 -31.75 -4.43
CA SER A 92 -21.29 -32.54 -5.53
C SER A 92 -21.35 -31.82 -6.89
N ASN A 93 -22.39 -31.04 -7.13
CA ASN A 93 -22.62 -30.26 -8.36
C ASN A 93 -22.14 -28.79 -8.30
N VAL A 94 -21.55 -28.35 -7.18
CA VAL A 94 -21.14 -26.95 -7.03
C VAL A 94 -19.68 -26.80 -7.46
N ARG A 95 -19.40 -25.84 -8.34
CA ARG A 95 -18.05 -25.57 -8.88
C ARG A 95 -17.78 -24.06 -8.93
N PRO A 96 -16.51 -23.62 -8.80
CA PRO A 96 -16.14 -22.23 -9.09
C PRO A 96 -16.54 -21.85 -10.53
N PRO A 97 -16.95 -20.60 -10.80
CA PRO A 97 -17.09 -19.47 -9.88
C PRO A 97 -18.46 -19.38 -9.17
N PHE A 98 -19.34 -20.38 -9.29
CA PHE A 98 -20.75 -20.32 -8.91
C PHE A 98 -21.01 -20.50 -7.39
N PHE A 99 -20.45 -19.61 -6.56
CA PHE A 99 -20.67 -19.54 -5.12
C PHE A 99 -21.19 -18.16 -4.69
N PRO A 100 -21.84 -18.03 -3.51
CA PRO A 100 -22.34 -19.09 -2.65
C PRO A 100 -23.72 -19.62 -3.06
N THR A 101 -23.88 -20.95 -3.13
CA THR A 101 -25.19 -21.62 -3.23
C THR A 101 -25.80 -21.84 -1.84
N SER A 102 -27.09 -22.21 -1.78
CA SER A 102 -27.76 -22.51 -0.49
C SER A 102 -27.07 -23.63 0.31
N PRO A 103 -26.63 -24.76 -0.30
CA PRO A 103 -25.88 -25.81 0.39
C PRO A 103 -24.55 -25.34 1.01
N CYS A 104 -23.85 -24.43 0.34
CA CYS A 104 -22.60 -23.86 0.85
C CYS A 104 -22.85 -23.04 2.13
N LYS A 105 -23.87 -22.17 2.10
CA LYS A 105 -24.24 -21.33 3.24
C LYS A 105 -24.68 -22.18 4.44
N ASP A 106 -25.51 -23.20 4.21
CA ASP A 106 -25.96 -24.12 5.26
C ASP A 106 -24.80 -24.86 5.93
N SER A 107 -23.88 -25.43 5.14
CA SER A 107 -22.73 -26.16 5.68
C SER A 107 -21.80 -25.23 6.47
N TYR A 108 -21.62 -24.01 5.98
CA TYR A 108 -20.86 -22.99 6.70
C TYR A 108 -21.53 -22.59 8.02
N ASP A 109 -22.84 -22.35 8.03
CA ASP A 109 -23.60 -22.00 9.24
C ASP A 109 -23.51 -23.13 10.29
N LYS A 110 -23.58 -24.40 9.86
CA LYS A 110 -23.37 -25.57 10.74
C LYS A 110 -21.97 -25.58 11.35
N PHE A 111 -20.94 -25.36 10.53
CA PHE A 111 -19.55 -25.32 10.96
C PHE A 111 -19.31 -24.23 12.02
N ILE A 112 -19.72 -22.98 11.74
CA ILE A 112 -19.54 -21.87 12.68
C ILE A 112 -20.30 -22.12 13.98
N ASN A 113 -21.53 -22.61 13.91
CA ASN A 113 -22.31 -22.93 15.09
C ASN A 113 -21.67 -24.02 15.97
N ALA A 114 -20.98 -24.99 15.36
CA ALA A 114 -20.23 -26.00 16.11
C ALA A 114 -18.95 -25.42 16.72
N CYS A 115 -18.16 -24.66 15.96
CA CYS A 115 -16.97 -23.99 16.49
C CYS A 115 -17.30 -23.08 17.69
N ASN A 116 -18.42 -22.36 17.65
CA ASN A 116 -18.86 -21.49 18.75
C ASN A 116 -19.24 -22.26 20.03
N LYS A 117 -19.65 -23.52 19.91
CA LYS A 117 -20.05 -24.37 21.04
C LYS A 117 -18.92 -25.25 21.56
N ASP A 118 -17.90 -25.50 20.73
CA ASP A 118 -16.79 -26.38 21.07
C ASP A 118 -15.80 -25.70 22.02
N VAL A 119 -15.69 -26.23 23.24
CA VAL A 119 -14.79 -25.70 24.28
C VAL A 119 -13.33 -25.70 23.84
N ASN A 120 -12.95 -26.59 22.91
CA ASN A 120 -11.57 -26.66 22.41
C ASN A 120 -11.21 -25.53 21.44
N ILE A 121 -12.20 -24.81 20.89
CA ILE A 121 -12.03 -23.81 19.81
C ILE A 121 -12.31 -22.37 20.29
N GLN A 122 -12.74 -22.19 21.55
CA GLN A 122 -13.24 -20.92 22.12
C GLN A 122 -12.28 -19.71 22.04
N SER A 123 -11.03 -19.88 21.62
CA SER A 123 -10.05 -18.79 21.45
C SER A 123 -10.04 -18.15 20.06
N VAL A 124 -10.86 -18.60 19.10
CA VAL A 124 -10.81 -18.09 17.72
C VAL A 124 -11.97 -17.12 17.43
N GLU A 125 -11.62 -15.94 16.91
CA GLU A 125 -12.56 -14.89 16.52
C GLU A 125 -13.56 -15.40 15.47
N VAL A 126 -14.85 -15.35 15.81
CA VAL A 126 -15.94 -15.81 14.93
C VAL A 126 -16.07 -14.84 13.74
N PHE A 127 -16.04 -15.36 12.52
CA PHE A 127 -16.13 -14.56 11.30
C PHE A 127 -17.46 -14.78 10.55
N ASP A 128 -18.00 -13.71 9.99
CA ASP A 128 -19.26 -13.76 9.26
C ASP A 128 -19.11 -14.44 7.90
N LYS A 129 -20.11 -15.23 7.49
CA LYS A 129 -20.06 -15.96 6.21
C LYS A 129 -19.89 -15.06 5.01
N SER A 130 -20.40 -13.83 5.05
CA SER A 130 -20.24 -12.87 3.96
C SER A 130 -18.78 -12.48 3.74
N GLU A 131 -17.93 -12.52 4.77
CA GLU A 131 -16.52 -12.15 4.67
C GLU A 131 -15.74 -13.11 3.75
N LEU A 132 -16.06 -14.41 3.76
CA LEU A 132 -15.38 -15.40 2.92
C LEU A 132 -15.69 -15.23 1.41
N TYR A 133 -16.82 -14.59 1.10
CA TYR A 133 -17.29 -14.39 -0.28
C TYR A 133 -16.98 -12.99 -0.83
N LYS A 134 -16.36 -12.11 -0.05
CA LYS A 134 -15.85 -10.82 -0.54
C LYS A 134 -14.64 -11.04 -1.45
N ASP A 135 -14.39 -10.04 -2.30
CA ASP A 135 -13.16 -9.99 -3.11
C ASP A 135 -12.01 -9.36 -2.31
N ASP A 136 -11.74 -9.93 -1.13
CA ASP A 136 -10.61 -9.58 -0.28
C ASP A 136 -10.08 -10.83 0.46
N THR A 137 -8.82 -10.83 0.81
CA THR A 137 -8.13 -11.91 1.53
C THR A 137 -8.45 -11.93 3.02
N ALA A 138 -9.14 -10.92 3.57
CA ALA A 138 -9.32 -10.78 5.01
C ALA A 138 -10.21 -11.91 5.58
N GLY A 139 -11.34 -12.17 4.93
CA GLY A 139 -12.22 -13.29 5.31
C GLY A 139 -11.51 -14.63 5.21
N PHE A 140 -10.80 -14.86 4.10
CA PHE A 140 -10.01 -16.08 3.89
C PHE A 140 -8.95 -16.28 4.98
N MET A 141 -8.24 -15.21 5.39
CA MET A 141 -7.21 -15.28 6.43
C MET A 141 -7.76 -15.69 7.80
N LYS A 142 -8.99 -15.28 8.14
CA LYS A 142 -9.65 -15.73 9.38
C LYS A 142 -9.99 -17.22 9.31
N VAL A 143 -10.53 -17.68 8.19
CA VAL A 143 -10.85 -19.10 7.96
C VAL A 143 -9.59 -19.95 8.01
N LEU A 144 -8.53 -19.50 7.34
CA LEU A 144 -7.24 -20.18 7.30
C LEU A 144 -6.68 -20.37 8.71
N LYS A 145 -6.65 -19.31 9.53
CA LYS A 145 -6.19 -19.40 10.93
C LYS A 145 -7.04 -20.38 11.74
N LEU A 146 -8.37 -20.32 11.62
CA LEU A 146 -9.26 -21.24 12.33
C LEU A 146 -8.99 -22.71 11.92
N VAL A 147 -8.85 -22.97 10.62
CA VAL A 147 -8.56 -24.31 10.11
C VAL A 147 -7.19 -24.80 10.58
N GLU A 148 -6.15 -23.95 10.54
CA GLU A 148 -4.83 -24.29 11.07
C GLU A 148 -4.87 -24.66 12.56
N GLU A 149 -5.60 -23.89 13.38
CA GLU A 149 -5.80 -24.22 14.80
C GLU A 149 -6.53 -25.55 14.99
N ILE A 150 -7.58 -25.82 14.21
CA ILE A 150 -8.29 -27.11 14.24
C ILE A 150 -7.35 -28.27 13.86
N ILE A 151 -6.51 -28.09 12.84
CA ILE A 151 -5.53 -29.11 12.42
C ILE A 151 -4.50 -29.36 13.53
N ILE A 152 -4.01 -28.32 14.21
CA ILE A 152 -3.12 -28.44 15.37
C ILE A 152 -3.81 -29.22 16.50
N LEU A 153 -5.09 -28.97 16.76
CA LEU A 153 -5.86 -29.71 17.76
C LEU A 153 -6.05 -31.19 17.38
N ILE A 154 -6.33 -31.49 16.11
CA ILE A 154 -6.43 -32.87 15.61
C ILE A 154 -5.10 -33.60 15.82
N GLU A 155 -3.98 -32.95 15.50
CA GLU A 155 -2.65 -33.53 15.65
C GLU A 155 -2.26 -33.78 17.10
N ARG A 156 -2.55 -32.84 18.00
CA ARG A 156 -2.32 -33.01 19.45
C ARG A 156 -3.04 -34.23 20.02
N ASN A 157 -4.16 -34.63 19.40
CA ASN A 157 -4.92 -35.82 19.76
C ASN A 157 -4.58 -37.05 18.89
N ASN A 158 -3.46 -37.03 18.16
CA ASN A 158 -3.01 -38.08 17.24
C ASN A 158 -4.04 -38.48 16.18
N GLY A 159 -4.88 -37.53 15.75
CA GLY A 159 -5.96 -37.74 14.79
C GLY A 159 -5.59 -37.55 13.32
N LEU A 160 -4.36 -37.14 13.01
CA LEU A 160 -3.95 -36.89 11.63
C LEU A 160 -3.76 -38.21 10.87
N PRO A 161 -4.24 -38.29 9.62
CA PRO A 161 -4.00 -39.45 8.77
C PRO A 161 -2.53 -39.53 8.35
N ALA A 162 -2.08 -40.74 7.98
CA ALA A 162 -0.76 -40.93 7.40
C ALA A 162 -0.60 -40.11 6.10
N PRO A 163 0.55 -39.44 5.86
CA PRO A 163 0.76 -38.63 4.67
C PRO A 163 0.61 -39.44 3.40
N LYS A 164 -0.25 -38.99 2.47
CA LYS A 164 -0.33 -39.57 1.12
C LYS A 164 0.77 -39.00 0.22
N PRO A 165 1.29 -39.78 -0.75
CA PRO A 165 2.23 -39.26 -1.74
C PRO A 165 1.58 -38.13 -2.55
N LEU A 166 2.27 -36.99 -2.63
CA LEU A 166 1.78 -35.81 -3.33
C LEU A 166 2.17 -35.88 -4.83
N PRO A 167 1.26 -35.52 -5.75
CA PRO A 167 1.57 -35.44 -7.17
C PRO A 167 2.28 -34.13 -7.58
N PHE A 168 2.64 -33.29 -6.61
CA PHE A 168 3.28 -31.98 -6.80
C PHE A 168 4.33 -31.73 -5.72
N SER A 169 5.25 -30.81 -6.01
CA SER A 169 6.27 -30.35 -5.07
C SER A 169 5.77 -29.21 -4.18
N THR A 170 6.12 -29.28 -2.90
CA THR A 170 5.86 -28.22 -1.90
C THR A 170 7.06 -27.26 -1.76
N ASP A 171 8.24 -27.69 -2.19
CA ASP A 171 9.49 -26.97 -1.95
C ASP A 171 9.73 -25.87 -3.00
N VAL A 172 10.36 -24.77 -2.57
CA VAL A 172 10.91 -23.78 -3.51
C VAL A 172 12.12 -24.43 -4.17
N ARG A 173 12.11 -24.48 -5.51
CA ARG A 173 13.12 -25.13 -6.35
C ARG A 173 14.54 -24.78 -5.87
N LYS A 174 15.32 -25.78 -5.46
CA LYS A 174 16.79 -25.69 -5.40
C LYS A 174 17.29 -26.12 -6.77
N GLU A 175 17.23 -25.24 -7.77
CA GLU A 175 18.12 -25.48 -8.91
C GLU A 175 19.54 -25.56 -8.36
N MET A 176 20.31 -26.58 -8.76
CA MET A 176 21.76 -26.45 -8.76
C MET A 176 22.08 -25.37 -9.78
N ALA A 177 21.94 -24.11 -9.37
CA ALA A 177 22.36 -22.97 -10.17
C ALA A 177 23.87 -23.13 -10.37
N THR A 178 24.24 -23.64 -11.53
CA THR A 178 25.63 -23.98 -11.88
C THR A 178 26.45 -22.73 -12.15
N SER A 179 25.81 -21.62 -12.52
CA SER A 179 26.44 -20.31 -12.71
C SER A 179 26.37 -19.47 -11.43
N PRO A 180 27.49 -18.84 -10.99
CA PRO A 180 27.52 -17.87 -9.90
C PRO A 180 26.49 -16.75 -10.04
N HIS A 181 26.13 -16.44 -11.27
CA HIS A 181 25.21 -15.38 -11.61
C HIS A 181 23.74 -15.73 -11.30
N LEU A 182 23.31 -16.94 -11.66
CA LEU A 182 21.97 -17.46 -11.35
C LEU A 182 21.77 -17.64 -9.84
N ILE A 183 22.83 -17.99 -9.12
CA ILE A 183 22.82 -18.04 -7.64
C ILE A 183 22.50 -16.65 -7.08
N LYS A 184 23.16 -15.59 -7.56
CA LYS A 184 22.90 -14.22 -7.09
C LYS A 184 21.46 -13.80 -7.33
N ILE A 185 20.93 -14.02 -8.54
CA ILE A 185 19.53 -13.71 -8.85
C ILE A 185 18.58 -14.48 -7.92
N THR A 186 18.81 -15.78 -7.72
CA THR A 186 17.99 -16.61 -6.84
C THR A 186 18.02 -16.12 -5.38
N CYS A 187 19.20 -15.74 -4.87
CA CYS A 187 19.34 -15.17 -3.54
C CYS A 187 18.59 -13.84 -3.42
N LEU A 188 18.73 -12.94 -4.39
CA LEU A 188 18.04 -11.64 -4.38
C LEU A 188 16.52 -11.79 -4.45
N LEU A 189 16.01 -12.72 -5.27
CA LEU A 189 14.57 -13.02 -5.32
C LEU A 189 14.04 -13.65 -4.03
N LYS A 190 14.84 -14.52 -3.40
CA LYS A 190 14.52 -15.09 -2.09
C LYS A 190 14.48 -14.00 -1.01
N GLU A 191 15.46 -13.11 -0.99
CA GLU A 191 15.47 -11.95 -0.08
C GLU A 191 14.27 -11.03 -0.33
N LEU A 192 13.90 -10.81 -1.59
CA LEU A 192 12.71 -10.04 -1.93
C LEU A 192 11.44 -10.66 -1.31
N VAL A 193 11.26 -11.99 -1.39
CA VAL A 193 10.15 -12.71 -0.76
C VAL A 193 10.21 -12.63 0.77
N GLU A 194 11.38 -12.84 1.37
CA GLU A 194 11.55 -12.78 2.83
C GLU A 194 11.22 -11.39 3.38
N THR A 195 11.73 -10.34 2.72
CA THR A 195 11.44 -8.95 3.10
C THR A 195 9.98 -8.58 2.85
N GLU A 196 9.33 -9.18 1.84
CA GLU A 196 7.90 -8.96 1.58
C GLU A 196 7.02 -9.58 2.66
N ASN A 197 7.35 -10.79 3.08
CA ASN A 197 6.65 -11.47 4.18
C ASN A 197 6.83 -10.74 5.51
N ALA A 198 8.04 -10.24 5.80
CA ALA A 198 8.27 -9.41 6.98
C ALA A 198 7.48 -8.09 6.95
N TYR A 199 7.35 -7.49 5.76
CA TYR A 199 6.54 -6.28 5.59
C TYR A 199 5.05 -6.56 5.78
N ILE A 200 4.50 -7.62 5.18
CA ILE A 200 3.10 -8.05 5.39
C ILE A 200 2.84 -8.30 6.87
N TYR A 201 3.73 -9.01 7.56
CA TYR A 201 3.59 -9.26 9.00
C TYR A 201 3.47 -7.95 9.79
N ALA A 202 4.29 -6.95 9.48
CA ALA A 202 4.20 -5.65 10.13
C ALA A 202 2.87 -4.91 9.82
N LEU A 203 2.37 -5.01 8.60
CA LEU A 203 1.04 -4.48 8.24
C LEU A 203 -0.08 -5.19 8.99
N GLU A 204 0.01 -6.51 9.17
CA GLU A 204 -0.96 -7.29 9.93
C GLU A 204 -0.95 -6.96 11.43
N GLU A 205 0.22 -6.67 11.99
CA GLU A 205 0.30 -6.13 13.36
C GLU A 205 -0.38 -4.76 13.46
N LEU A 206 -0.24 -3.92 12.44
CA LEU A 206 -0.94 -2.63 12.38
C LEU A 206 -2.46 -2.80 12.25
N GLN A 207 -2.94 -3.79 11.47
CA GLN A 207 -4.36 -4.14 11.38
C GLN A 207 -4.92 -4.66 12.72
N LYS A 208 -4.17 -5.51 13.43
CA LYS A 208 -4.55 -5.95 14.78
C LYS A 208 -4.67 -4.78 15.74
N TYR A 209 -3.73 -3.84 15.65
CA TYR A 209 -3.75 -2.62 16.44
C TYR A 209 -4.97 -1.74 16.12
N GLU A 210 -5.32 -1.58 14.84
CA GLU A 210 -6.56 -0.90 14.41
C GLU A 210 -7.81 -1.58 14.99
N ALA A 211 -7.89 -2.91 14.90
CA ALA A 211 -9.03 -3.68 15.39
C ALA A 211 -9.23 -3.56 16.91
N GLU A 212 -8.14 -3.64 17.69
CA GLU A 212 -8.18 -3.48 19.15
C GLU A 212 -8.59 -2.06 19.55
N LEU A 213 -8.08 -1.05 18.84
CA LEU A 213 -8.51 0.34 19.03
C LEU A 213 -10.00 0.50 18.75
N ALA A 214 -10.52 -0.12 17.68
CA ALA A 214 -11.94 -0.08 17.34
C ALA A 214 -12.81 -0.78 18.38
N ALA A 215 -12.35 -1.92 18.92
CA ALA A 215 -13.05 -2.68 19.96
C ALA A 215 -13.10 -1.93 21.30
N SER A 216 -12.01 -1.23 21.65
CA SER A 216 -11.90 -0.48 22.91
C SER A 216 -12.84 0.73 23.01
N LYS A 217 -13.34 1.24 21.88
CA LYS A 217 -14.16 2.46 21.77
C LYS A 217 -13.51 3.71 22.37
N VAL A 218 -12.19 3.72 22.58
CA VAL A 218 -11.43 4.89 23.09
C VAL A 218 -11.43 6.03 22.08
N PHE A 219 -11.46 5.71 20.78
CA PHE A 219 -11.51 6.66 19.67
C PHE A 219 -12.79 6.45 18.85
N SER A 220 -13.28 7.52 18.22
CA SER A 220 -14.40 7.40 17.29
C SER A 220 -13.99 6.65 16.03
N LYS A 221 -14.95 6.03 15.35
CA LYS A 221 -14.70 5.33 14.07
C LYS A 221 -14.05 6.25 13.03
N ASP A 222 -14.46 7.52 12.98
CA ASP A 222 -13.88 8.51 12.07
C ASP A 222 -12.43 8.85 12.40
N MET A 223 -12.07 8.91 13.69
CA MET A 223 -10.68 9.11 14.11
C MET A 223 -9.81 7.92 13.74
N ILE A 224 -10.30 6.69 13.94
CA ILE A 224 -9.59 5.45 13.56
C ILE A 224 -9.41 5.42 12.04
N LYS A 225 -10.47 5.67 11.27
CA LYS A 225 -10.38 5.76 9.81
C LYS A 225 -9.40 6.84 9.34
N ARG A 226 -9.36 7.99 10.01
CA ARG A 226 -8.38 9.05 9.72
C ARG A 226 -6.94 8.63 10.08
N LEU A 227 -6.75 7.79 11.08
CA LEU A 227 -5.43 7.31 11.50
C LEU A 227 -4.89 6.22 10.58
N PHE A 228 -5.70 5.23 10.22
CA PHE A 228 -5.27 4.07 9.42
C PHE A 228 -5.59 4.18 7.93
N SER A 229 -6.34 5.21 7.51
CA SER A 229 -6.69 5.46 6.11
C SER A 229 -7.30 4.22 5.44
N ASN A 230 -6.67 3.71 4.38
CA ASN A 230 -7.04 2.51 3.63
C ASN A 230 -6.10 1.32 3.92
N LEU A 231 -5.69 1.15 5.18
CA LEU A 231 -4.77 0.07 5.60
C LEU A 231 -5.25 -1.31 5.15
N ASN A 232 -6.55 -1.60 5.25
CA ASN A 232 -7.09 -2.91 4.94
C ASN A 232 -6.97 -3.25 3.45
N GLU A 233 -7.22 -2.28 2.56
CA GLU A 233 -7.00 -2.42 1.12
C GLU A 233 -5.50 -2.58 0.80
N LEU A 234 -4.64 -1.84 1.49
CA LEU A 234 -3.19 -1.95 1.33
C LEU A 234 -2.66 -3.34 1.71
N VAL A 235 -3.10 -3.90 2.84
CA VAL A 235 -2.69 -5.25 3.27
C VAL A 235 -3.20 -6.30 2.29
N ASP A 236 -4.44 -6.17 1.80
CA ASP A 236 -5.00 -7.10 0.81
C ASP A 236 -4.16 -7.12 -0.47
N PHE A 237 -3.91 -5.95 -1.05
CA PHE A 237 -3.04 -5.81 -2.21
C PHE A 237 -1.67 -6.44 -1.97
N GLN A 238 -1.06 -6.15 -0.82
CA GLN A 238 0.28 -6.62 -0.53
C GLN A 238 0.36 -8.15 -0.40
N ARG A 239 -0.66 -8.79 0.19
CA ARG A 239 -0.77 -10.26 0.22
C ARG A 239 -0.89 -10.84 -1.19
N ARG A 240 -1.77 -10.29 -2.03
CA ARG A 240 -1.95 -10.74 -3.42
C ARG A 240 -0.67 -10.58 -4.24
N PHE A 241 0.03 -9.45 -4.07
CA PHE A 241 1.31 -9.20 -4.71
C PHE A 241 2.37 -10.23 -4.29
N ALA A 242 2.49 -10.54 -2.99
CA ALA A 242 3.42 -11.56 -2.50
C ALA A 242 3.08 -12.98 -2.99
N ILE A 243 1.79 -13.33 -3.09
CA ILE A 243 1.35 -14.60 -3.69
C ILE A 243 1.81 -14.69 -5.15
N GLY A 244 1.59 -13.64 -5.94
CA GLY A 244 2.04 -13.57 -7.33
C GLY A 244 3.56 -13.66 -7.46
N LEU A 245 4.30 -13.01 -6.57
CA LEU A 245 5.75 -13.07 -6.51
C LEU A 245 6.26 -14.49 -6.21
N GLU A 246 5.73 -15.14 -5.18
CA GLU A 246 6.14 -16.51 -4.80
C GLU A 246 5.77 -17.54 -5.87
N SER A 247 4.62 -17.38 -6.51
CA SER A 247 4.21 -18.20 -7.65
C SER A 247 5.19 -18.04 -8.82
N THR A 248 5.58 -16.80 -9.12
CA THR A 248 6.51 -16.49 -10.21
C THR A 248 7.88 -17.10 -9.98
N ILE A 249 8.43 -17.01 -8.75
CA ILE A 249 9.78 -17.52 -8.43
C ILE A 249 9.86 -19.05 -8.48
N ARG A 250 8.74 -19.77 -8.33
CA ARG A 250 8.69 -21.23 -8.48
C ARG A 250 8.73 -21.71 -9.92
N LEU A 251 8.42 -20.84 -10.87
CA LEU A 251 8.59 -21.14 -12.30
C LEU A 251 10.06 -21.33 -12.64
N GLY A 252 10.32 -22.04 -13.73
CA GLY A 252 11.67 -22.17 -14.28
C GLY A 252 12.25 -20.81 -14.64
N PHE A 253 13.57 -20.64 -14.51
CA PHE A 253 14.24 -19.35 -14.67
C PHE A 253 13.81 -18.60 -15.93
N ASP A 254 13.67 -19.30 -17.06
CA ASP A 254 13.26 -18.69 -18.34
C ASP A 254 11.80 -18.17 -18.35
N TYR A 255 10.96 -18.67 -17.44
CA TYR A 255 9.55 -18.29 -17.28
C TYR A 255 9.31 -17.34 -16.09
N GLN A 256 10.34 -17.05 -15.28
CA GLN A 256 10.25 -16.10 -14.17
C GLN A 256 10.19 -14.66 -14.68
N LYS A 257 8.97 -14.15 -14.84
CA LYS A 257 8.70 -12.79 -15.33
C LYS A 257 8.37 -11.83 -14.18
N ILE A 258 9.42 -11.37 -13.52
CA ILE A 258 9.32 -10.51 -12.33
C ILE A 258 8.91 -9.08 -12.72
N GLY A 259 9.45 -8.51 -13.81
CA GLY A 259 9.07 -7.17 -14.26
C GLY A 259 7.62 -7.05 -14.76
N GLU A 260 7.06 -8.13 -15.34
CA GLU A 260 5.66 -8.24 -15.76
C GLU A 260 4.75 -8.20 -14.54
N LEU A 261 5.13 -8.84 -13.43
CA LEU A 261 4.38 -8.74 -12.17
C LEU A 261 4.22 -7.29 -11.70
N PHE A 262 5.27 -6.46 -11.78
CA PHE A 262 5.18 -5.03 -11.47
C PHE A 262 4.40 -4.23 -12.51
N THR A 263 4.49 -4.60 -13.78
CA THR A 263 3.79 -3.90 -14.87
C THR A 263 2.29 -4.14 -14.79
N VAL A 264 1.86 -5.39 -14.58
CA VAL A 264 0.43 -5.75 -14.45
C VAL A 264 -0.19 -5.11 -13.21
N ASN A 265 0.57 -4.97 -12.13
CA ASN A 265 0.10 -4.38 -10.88
C ASN A 265 0.33 -2.86 -10.79
N GLU A 266 0.80 -2.17 -11.84
CA GLU A 266 1.16 -0.74 -11.81
C GLU A 266 0.04 0.12 -11.21
N LYS A 267 -1.19 -0.04 -11.72
CA LYS A 267 -2.37 0.68 -11.21
C LYS A 267 -2.79 0.22 -9.82
N ALA A 268 -2.60 -1.07 -9.49
CA ALA A 268 -2.97 -1.60 -8.19
C ALA A 268 -2.08 -1.03 -7.06
N PHE A 269 -0.83 -0.65 -7.35
CA PHE A 269 0.02 0.05 -6.40
C PHE A 269 -0.50 1.45 -5.99
N GLU A 270 -1.46 2.04 -6.71
CA GLU A 270 -2.08 3.32 -6.31
C GLU A 270 -2.80 3.22 -4.95
N VAL A 271 -3.07 2.00 -4.47
CA VAL A 271 -3.56 1.75 -3.09
C VAL A 271 -2.62 2.31 -2.02
N TYR A 272 -1.34 2.53 -2.31
CA TYR A 272 -0.41 3.18 -1.38
C TYR A 272 -0.74 4.66 -1.16
N PHE A 273 -1.34 5.34 -2.14
CA PHE A 273 -1.40 6.79 -2.15
C PHE A 273 -2.18 7.38 -0.95
N PRO A 274 -3.41 6.94 -0.62
CA PRO A 274 -4.17 7.52 0.48
C PRO A 274 -3.51 7.24 1.86
N PHE A 275 -2.74 6.16 1.98
CA PHE A 275 -2.00 5.86 3.20
C PHE A 275 -0.78 6.77 3.33
N CYS A 276 0.00 6.89 2.26
CA CYS A 276 1.24 7.68 2.22
C CYS A 276 0.98 9.19 2.35
N THR A 277 -0.02 9.74 1.66
CA THR A 277 -0.36 11.18 1.77
C THR A 277 -0.86 11.55 3.17
N ASN A 278 -1.49 10.61 3.88
CA ASN A 278 -1.97 10.78 5.25
C ASN A 278 -0.88 10.54 6.33
N PHE A 279 0.35 10.20 5.95
CA PHE A 279 1.42 9.83 6.88
C PHE A 279 1.70 10.91 7.93
N GLN A 280 1.88 12.17 7.53
CA GLN A 280 2.21 13.25 8.47
C GLN A 280 1.08 13.51 9.48
N SER A 281 -0.18 13.46 9.02
CA SER A 281 -1.36 13.56 9.88
C SER A 281 -1.41 12.43 10.92
N SER A 282 -1.09 11.22 10.49
CA SER A 282 -1.03 10.03 11.36
C SER A 282 0.08 10.15 12.39
N GLN A 283 1.27 10.61 12.00
CA GLN A 283 2.40 10.85 12.91
C GLN A 283 2.05 11.88 13.99
N ASN A 284 1.44 13.00 13.60
CA ASN A 284 0.99 14.04 14.51
C ASN A 284 -0.07 13.52 15.48
N PHE A 285 -1.03 12.72 14.98
CA PHE A 285 -2.06 12.11 15.82
C PHE A 285 -1.45 11.16 16.86
N VAL A 286 -0.54 10.28 16.45
CA VAL A 286 0.15 9.36 17.36
C VAL A 286 0.90 10.14 18.44
N ALA A 287 1.63 11.19 18.07
CA ALA A 287 2.35 12.03 19.02
C ALA A 287 1.39 12.69 20.04
N MET A 288 0.27 13.26 19.57
CA MET A 288 -0.72 13.93 20.42
C MET A 288 -1.50 12.98 21.35
N GLN A 289 -1.72 11.72 20.94
CA GLN A 289 -2.54 10.76 21.68
C GLN A 289 -1.72 9.67 22.38
N THR A 290 -0.40 9.87 22.54
CA THR A 290 0.55 8.90 23.12
C THR A 290 0.04 8.24 24.41
N GLU A 291 -0.49 9.02 25.37
CA GLU A 291 -0.97 8.48 26.66
C GLU A 291 -2.11 7.47 26.50
N LYS A 292 -3.05 7.72 25.57
CA LYS A 292 -4.16 6.79 25.32
C LYS A 292 -3.71 5.55 24.55
N LEU A 293 -2.75 5.73 23.64
CA LEU A 293 -2.19 4.67 22.81
C LEU A 293 -1.30 3.71 23.63
N GLN A 294 -0.74 4.16 24.76
CA GLN A 294 0.05 3.33 25.68
C GLN A 294 -0.69 2.07 26.15
N ASN A 295 -2.01 2.14 26.31
CA ASN A 295 -2.84 0.99 26.71
C ASN A 295 -2.80 -0.18 25.71
N PHE A 296 -2.38 0.08 24.46
CA PHE A 296 -2.32 -0.89 23.37
C PHE A 296 -0.89 -1.35 23.06
N SER A 297 0.08 -1.00 23.92
CA SER A 297 1.51 -1.30 23.72
C SER A 297 1.86 -2.80 23.72
N HIS A 298 0.91 -3.66 24.10
CA HIS A 298 1.07 -5.12 24.07
C HIS A 298 1.04 -5.71 22.65
N ILE A 299 0.48 -4.97 21.67
CA ILE A 299 0.49 -5.35 20.25
C ILE A 299 1.72 -4.73 19.57
N ILE A 300 1.77 -3.40 19.53
CA ILE A 300 2.91 -2.62 19.04
C ILE A 300 3.29 -1.63 20.13
N PRO A 301 4.56 -1.63 20.59
CA PRO A 301 5.02 -0.62 21.52
C PRO A 301 4.75 0.79 21.00
N THR A 302 4.16 1.67 21.82
CA THR A 302 3.74 3.01 21.37
C THR A 302 4.89 3.83 20.76
N ASN A 303 6.11 3.68 21.29
CA ASN A 303 7.32 4.31 20.74
C ASN A 303 7.77 3.75 19.37
N GLN A 304 7.29 2.58 18.99
CA GLN A 304 7.56 1.95 17.70
C GLN A 304 6.42 2.17 16.70
N LEU A 305 5.22 2.56 17.14
CA LEU A 305 4.06 2.72 16.25
C LEU A 305 4.35 3.65 15.05
N GLN A 306 5.07 4.74 15.29
CA GLN A 306 5.52 5.65 14.23
C GLN A 306 6.39 4.95 13.17
N LEU A 307 7.21 3.98 13.58
CA LEU A 307 8.05 3.16 12.69
C LEU A 307 7.24 2.15 11.87
N TYR A 308 6.03 1.76 12.31
CA TYR A 308 5.15 0.94 11.49
C TYR A 308 4.49 1.76 10.39
N PHE A 309 4.04 2.98 10.70
CA PHE A 309 3.42 3.89 9.73
C PHE A 309 4.34 4.31 8.57
N ILE A 310 5.67 4.32 8.77
CA ILE A 310 6.60 4.71 7.71
C ILE A 310 6.95 3.55 6.75
N LYS A 311 6.68 2.29 7.14
CA LYS A 311 7.03 1.11 6.36
C LYS A 311 6.45 1.11 4.94
N PRO A 312 5.19 1.49 4.69
CA PRO A 312 4.65 1.51 3.33
C PRO A 312 5.39 2.45 2.39
N ILE A 313 5.74 3.65 2.87
CA ILE A 313 6.54 4.61 2.10
C ILE A 313 7.92 4.02 1.80
N GLN A 314 8.59 3.48 2.83
CA GLN A 314 9.91 2.87 2.67
C GLN A 314 9.89 1.70 1.69
N ARG A 315 8.88 0.82 1.79
CA ARG A 315 8.78 -0.37 0.92
C ARG A 315 8.56 0.02 -0.53
N LEU A 316 7.66 0.97 -0.79
CA LEU A 316 7.39 1.46 -2.14
C LEU A 316 8.65 2.05 -2.80
N LEU A 317 9.47 2.78 -2.03
CA LEU A 317 10.73 3.36 -2.50
C LEU A 317 11.86 2.34 -2.69
N ASN A 318 11.77 1.16 -2.08
CA ASN A 318 12.77 0.10 -2.21
C ASN A 318 12.61 -0.73 -3.48
N TYR A 319 11.38 -0.91 -4.01
CA TYR A 319 11.17 -1.72 -5.22
C TYR A 319 11.99 -1.24 -6.44
N PRO A 320 12.09 0.06 -6.76
CA PRO A 320 12.96 0.53 -7.84
C PRO A 320 14.44 0.16 -7.62
N LEU A 321 14.91 0.11 -6.38
CA LEU A 321 16.31 -0.25 -6.06
C LEU A 321 16.55 -1.75 -6.31
N ILE A 322 15.65 -2.59 -5.83
CA ILE A 322 15.72 -4.05 -6.00
C ILE A 322 15.64 -4.43 -7.49
N LEU A 323 14.70 -3.83 -8.23
CA LEU A 323 14.58 -4.08 -9.67
C LEU A 323 15.79 -3.58 -10.45
N LYS A 324 16.37 -2.43 -10.06
CA LYS A 324 17.61 -1.93 -10.67
C LYS A 324 18.77 -2.91 -10.45
N GLU A 325 18.89 -3.48 -9.26
CA GLU A 325 19.90 -4.50 -8.98
C GLU A 325 19.65 -5.78 -9.79
N LEU A 326 18.40 -6.23 -9.90
CA LEU A 326 18.03 -7.38 -10.75
C LEU A 326 18.38 -7.16 -12.22
N VAL A 327 18.15 -5.96 -12.76
CA VAL A 327 18.56 -5.59 -14.13
C VAL A 327 20.07 -5.70 -14.28
N GLN A 328 20.82 -5.02 -13.41
CA GLN A 328 22.30 -4.98 -13.46
C GLN A 328 22.96 -6.34 -13.37
N ILE A 329 22.36 -7.23 -12.57
CA ILE A 329 22.78 -8.63 -12.53
C ILE A 329 22.41 -9.24 -13.89
N THR A 330 21.12 -9.31 -14.26
CA THR A 330 20.64 -10.01 -15.49
C THR A 330 21.33 -9.62 -16.81
N ASP A 331 21.89 -8.42 -16.92
CA ASP A 331 22.50 -7.79 -18.11
C ASP A 331 23.60 -8.59 -18.85
N LEU A 332 24.09 -9.73 -18.35
CA LEU A 332 25.24 -10.42 -18.94
C LEU A 332 24.93 -11.30 -20.17
N ASP A 333 23.75 -11.91 -20.31
CA ASP A 333 23.50 -12.89 -21.39
C ASP A 333 22.03 -13.02 -21.89
N ASN A 334 21.05 -12.33 -21.29
CA ASN A 334 19.61 -12.50 -21.62
C ASN A 334 18.85 -11.19 -21.84
N HIS A 335 18.96 -10.64 -23.06
CA HIS A 335 18.33 -9.37 -23.45
C HIS A 335 16.80 -9.34 -23.24
N LEU A 336 16.10 -10.46 -23.47
CA LEU A 336 14.64 -10.49 -23.31
C LEU A 336 14.22 -10.33 -21.84
N LYS A 337 14.98 -10.94 -20.92
CA LYS A 337 14.73 -10.83 -19.48
C LYS A 337 15.11 -9.47 -18.92
N THR A 338 16.22 -8.88 -19.39
CA THR A 338 16.58 -7.49 -19.07
C THR A 338 15.46 -6.53 -19.48
N LEU A 339 14.95 -6.61 -20.72
CA LEU A 339 13.89 -5.73 -21.21
C LEU A 339 12.61 -5.83 -20.37
N GLU A 340 12.27 -7.02 -19.92
CA GLU A 340 11.11 -7.26 -19.07
C GLU A 340 11.27 -6.63 -17.69
N LEU A 341 12.45 -6.76 -17.07
CA LEU A 341 12.78 -6.13 -15.79
C LEU A 341 12.83 -4.60 -15.89
N GLU A 342 13.37 -4.05 -16.99
CA GLU A 342 13.39 -2.61 -17.25
C GLU A 342 11.99 -2.02 -17.37
N LYS A 343 11.05 -2.74 -18.02
CA LYS A 343 9.64 -2.33 -18.07
C LYS A 343 9.01 -2.29 -16.67
N GLY A 344 9.26 -3.31 -15.86
CA GLY A 344 8.83 -3.33 -14.45
C GLY A 344 9.43 -2.19 -13.63
N LEU A 345 10.72 -1.90 -13.81
CA LEU A 345 11.40 -0.78 -13.18
C LEU A 345 10.79 0.57 -13.59
N GLY A 346 10.46 0.73 -14.87
CA GLY A 346 9.77 1.90 -15.39
C GLY A 346 8.38 2.09 -14.77
N SER A 347 7.61 1.00 -14.64
CA SER A 347 6.29 0.98 -13.98
C SER A 347 6.39 1.51 -12.55
N ILE A 348 7.22 0.89 -11.71
CA ILE A 348 7.27 1.27 -10.29
C ILE A 348 7.85 2.67 -10.07
N LYS A 349 8.75 3.15 -10.95
CA LYS A 349 9.23 4.54 -10.94
C LYS A 349 8.10 5.53 -11.23
N ARG A 350 7.19 5.22 -12.15
CA ARG A 350 6.02 6.08 -12.43
C ARG A 350 5.09 6.13 -11.23
N VAL A 351 4.84 5.00 -10.57
CA VAL A 351 4.04 4.94 -9.33
C VAL A 351 4.65 5.84 -8.24
N VAL A 352 5.96 5.74 -8.00
CA VAL A 352 6.66 6.59 -7.03
C VAL A 352 6.61 8.06 -7.43
N GLY A 353 6.79 8.38 -8.71
CA GLY A 353 6.66 9.74 -9.23
C GLY A 353 5.27 10.33 -9.01
N HIS A 354 4.23 9.54 -9.26
CA HIS A 354 2.84 9.94 -9.01
C HIS A 354 2.56 10.18 -7.53
N LEU A 355 3.07 9.31 -6.63
CA LEU A 355 2.95 9.54 -5.19
C LEU A 355 3.62 10.86 -4.77
N ASN A 356 4.81 11.16 -5.27
CA ASN A 356 5.51 12.41 -4.96
C ASN A 356 4.68 13.63 -5.41
N GLU A 357 4.13 13.58 -6.62
CA GLU A 357 3.26 14.63 -7.13
C GLU A 357 1.99 14.81 -6.28
N LEU A 358 1.36 13.71 -5.85
CA LEU A 358 0.20 13.76 -4.95
C LEU A 358 0.54 14.36 -3.58
N GLN A 359 1.72 14.02 -3.04
CA GLN A 359 2.18 14.58 -1.77
C GLN A 359 2.45 16.08 -1.89
N ARG A 360 3.10 16.51 -2.98
CA ARG A 360 3.32 17.92 -3.30
C ARG A 360 1.99 18.68 -3.41
N LYS A 361 1.01 18.12 -4.12
CA LYS A 361 -0.34 18.70 -4.22
C LYS A 361 -1.02 18.81 -2.86
N HIS A 362 -0.96 17.75 -2.05
CA HIS A 362 -1.56 17.76 -0.71
C HIS A 362 -0.93 18.81 0.22
N GLU A 363 0.39 18.97 0.16
CA GLU A 363 1.10 20.02 0.90
C GLU A 363 0.71 21.42 0.42
N ASN A 364 0.58 21.60 -0.89
CA ASN A 364 0.11 22.85 -1.50
C ASN A 364 -1.33 23.19 -1.09
N GLU A 365 -2.24 22.22 -1.08
CA GLU A 365 -3.62 22.40 -0.61
C GLU A 365 -3.68 22.80 0.87
N ARG A 366 -2.82 22.19 1.71
CA ARG A 366 -2.70 22.56 3.12
C ARG A 366 -2.20 24.00 3.27
N MET A 367 -1.12 24.36 2.56
CA MET A 367 -0.59 25.73 2.58
C MET A 367 -1.63 26.74 2.10
N PHE A 368 -2.41 26.41 1.06
CA PHE A 368 -3.48 27.27 0.58
C PHE A 368 -4.60 27.44 1.62
N SER A 369 -4.99 26.35 2.30
CA SER A 369 -5.98 26.40 3.38
C SER A 369 -5.51 27.30 4.53
N GLU A 370 -4.26 27.14 4.96
CA GLU A 370 -3.64 27.99 5.98
C GLU A 370 -3.59 29.47 5.54
N LEU A 371 -3.29 29.73 4.26
CA LEU A 371 -3.31 31.08 3.70
C LEU A 371 -4.72 31.70 3.73
N VAL A 372 -5.75 30.92 3.37
CA VAL A 372 -7.16 31.36 3.41
C VAL A 372 -7.61 31.68 4.83
N GLU A 373 -7.30 30.83 5.81
CA GLU A 373 -7.67 31.04 7.21
C GLU A 373 -6.95 32.23 7.86
N SER A 374 -5.75 32.54 7.40
CA SER A 374 -4.87 33.54 8.03
C SER A 374 -4.94 34.93 7.38
N MET A 375 -5.54 35.06 6.19
CA MET A 375 -5.69 36.30 5.45
C MET A 375 -6.97 37.06 5.85
N ASP A 376 -6.83 38.25 6.41
CA ASP A 376 -7.96 39.04 6.91
C ASP A 376 -8.73 39.79 5.80
N ASN A 377 -8.10 40.09 4.66
CA ASN A 377 -8.72 40.83 3.56
C ASN A 377 -8.14 40.46 2.19
N TRP A 378 -9.00 39.90 1.32
CA TRP A 378 -8.68 39.48 -0.03
C TRP A 378 -8.84 40.58 -1.10
N LYS A 379 -9.19 41.82 -0.71
CA LYS A 379 -9.40 42.97 -1.60
C LYS A 379 -10.28 42.66 -2.84
N GLY A 380 -11.31 41.84 -2.65
CA GLY A 380 -12.25 41.46 -3.72
C GLY A 380 -11.89 40.19 -4.49
N LEU A 381 -10.74 39.58 -4.24
CA LEU A 381 -10.37 38.28 -4.80
C LEU A 381 -11.14 37.14 -4.12
N ARG A 382 -11.52 36.12 -4.88
CA ARG A 382 -12.17 34.90 -4.37
C ARG A 382 -11.19 33.74 -4.46
N PRO A 383 -10.74 33.15 -3.33
CA PRO A 383 -9.81 32.03 -3.33
C PRO A 383 -10.24 30.85 -4.21
N SER A 384 -11.55 30.61 -4.32
CA SER A 384 -12.12 29.58 -5.21
C SER A 384 -11.80 29.76 -6.70
N GLU A 385 -11.35 30.94 -7.12
CA GLU A 385 -11.07 31.25 -8.53
C GLU A 385 -9.59 31.12 -8.90
N PHE A 386 -8.71 30.82 -7.95
CA PHE A 386 -7.26 30.83 -8.18
C PHE A 386 -6.76 29.59 -8.93
N GLY A 387 -7.47 28.47 -8.81
CA GLY A 387 -7.03 27.15 -9.28
C GLY A 387 -6.11 26.46 -8.27
N GLU A 388 -5.47 25.37 -8.68
CA GLU A 388 -4.52 24.63 -7.82
C GLU A 388 -3.29 25.48 -7.50
N LEU A 389 -2.78 25.40 -6.26
CA LEU A 389 -1.50 26.00 -5.89
C LEU A 389 -0.37 25.13 -6.47
N LEU A 390 0.54 25.75 -7.21
CA LEU A 390 1.62 25.07 -7.94
C LEU A 390 2.96 25.24 -7.23
N LEU A 391 3.33 26.47 -6.89
CA LEU A 391 4.58 26.79 -6.18
C LEU A 391 4.32 27.80 -5.06
N ALA A 392 5.06 27.66 -3.96
CA ALA A 392 5.09 28.63 -2.88
C ALA A 392 6.54 28.80 -2.40
N ASP A 393 7.01 30.05 -2.30
CA ASP A 393 8.38 30.32 -1.86
C ASP A 393 8.52 31.70 -1.22
N GLN A 394 9.51 31.83 -0.35
CA GLN A 394 9.89 33.10 0.25
C GLN A 394 11.01 33.75 -0.58
N VAL A 395 10.67 34.86 -1.22
CA VAL A 395 11.54 35.57 -2.15
C VAL A 395 11.87 36.98 -1.65
N LEU A 396 12.90 37.59 -2.25
CA LEU A 396 13.21 39.00 -2.06
C LEU A 396 12.71 39.78 -3.28
N LEU A 397 11.89 40.80 -3.04
CA LEU A 397 11.43 41.71 -4.09
C LEU A 397 12.06 43.08 -3.86
N ALA A 398 12.66 43.64 -4.90
CA ALA A 398 13.15 45.00 -4.90
C ALA A 398 11.98 45.96 -5.14
N SER A 399 11.65 46.79 -4.15
CA SER A 399 10.65 47.86 -4.27
C SER A 399 11.28 49.17 -3.79
N ASN A 400 11.35 50.19 -4.65
CA ASN A 400 11.93 51.50 -4.36
C ASN A 400 13.34 51.41 -3.75
N ASP A 401 14.26 50.67 -4.38
CA ASP A 401 15.64 50.43 -3.94
C ASP A 401 15.81 49.75 -2.57
N GLN A 402 14.73 49.19 -2.00
CA GLN A 402 14.79 48.34 -0.81
C GLN A 402 14.37 46.91 -1.13
N GLU A 403 15.22 45.94 -0.76
CA GLU A 403 14.89 44.53 -0.83
C GLU A 403 14.06 44.14 0.40
N GLN A 404 12.83 43.70 0.15
CA GLN A 404 11.95 43.23 1.20
C GLN A 404 11.50 41.80 0.93
N SER A 405 11.40 41.00 1.99
CA SER A 405 10.99 39.61 1.90
C SER A 405 9.46 39.48 1.77
N TYR A 406 9.04 38.73 0.77
CA TYR A 406 7.65 38.39 0.49
C TYR A 406 7.49 36.88 0.30
N GLU A 407 6.27 36.40 0.46
CA GLU A 407 5.87 35.02 0.20
C GLU A 407 5.02 35.03 -1.07
N LEU A 408 5.53 34.38 -2.12
CA LEU A 408 4.85 34.25 -3.40
C LEU A 408 4.13 32.92 -3.46
N PHE A 409 2.92 32.95 -4.02
CA PHE A 409 2.11 31.78 -4.27
C PHE A 409 1.69 31.79 -5.75
N LEU A 410 2.19 30.84 -6.52
CA LEU A 410 1.81 30.66 -7.92
C LEU A 410 0.69 29.63 -8.00
N PHE A 411 -0.49 30.06 -8.40
CA PHE A 411 -1.64 29.22 -8.73
C PHE A 411 -1.79 29.07 -10.25
N GLU A 412 -2.63 28.15 -10.71
CA GLU A 412 -2.93 27.97 -12.14
C GLU A 412 -3.39 29.26 -12.85
N LYS A 413 -4.14 30.13 -12.15
CA LYS A 413 -4.76 31.32 -12.75
C LYS A 413 -4.23 32.64 -12.16
N LEU A 414 -3.47 32.58 -11.07
CA LEU A 414 -3.10 33.75 -10.29
C LEU A 414 -1.70 33.60 -9.69
N LEU A 415 -0.85 34.60 -9.83
CA LEU A 415 0.33 34.79 -8.99
C LEU A 415 -0.02 35.77 -7.87
N LEU A 416 0.12 35.33 -6.63
CA LEU A 416 -0.24 36.09 -5.45
C LEU A 416 1.00 36.44 -4.64
N CYS A 417 1.07 37.70 -4.20
CA CYS A 417 2.15 38.22 -3.36
C CYS A 417 1.62 38.63 -2.00
N CYS A 418 2.19 38.01 -0.96
CA CYS A 418 1.83 38.23 0.43
C CYS A 418 3.06 38.65 1.25
N LYS A 419 2.84 39.45 2.30
CA LYS A 419 3.86 39.72 3.31
C LYS A 419 3.51 38.93 4.57
N LYS A 420 4.41 38.04 4.99
CA LYS A 420 4.28 37.28 6.25
C LYS A 420 4.44 38.24 7.42
N ASN A 421 3.49 38.23 8.36
CA ASN A 421 3.54 39.03 9.57
C ASN A 421 3.32 38.14 10.79
N LYS A 422 4.02 38.39 11.90
CA LYS A 422 3.78 37.66 13.15
C LYS A 422 2.44 38.14 13.72
N LYS A 423 1.44 37.26 13.88
CA LYS A 423 0.21 37.65 14.60
C LYS A 423 0.57 37.89 16.08
N ALA A 424 0.28 39.08 16.59
CA ALA A 424 0.38 39.35 18.02
C ALA A 424 -0.77 38.62 18.73
N VAL A 425 -0.44 37.62 19.54
CA VAL A 425 -1.43 36.86 20.33
C VAL A 425 -2.06 37.79 21.38
N ARG A 426 -3.29 38.23 21.15
CA ARG A 426 -4.15 38.82 22.19
C ARG A 426 -5.02 37.73 22.80
N GLY A 427 -4.63 37.20 23.96
CA GLY A 427 -5.47 36.33 24.80
C GLY A 427 -4.81 35.02 25.25
N LYS A 428 -5.03 34.65 26.52
CA LYS A 428 -4.47 33.47 27.19
C LYS A 428 -4.93 32.15 26.54
N ARG A 429 -4.13 31.61 25.61
CA ARG A 429 -3.84 30.18 25.44
C ARG A 429 -2.71 30.03 24.43
N GLN A 430 -1.56 29.56 24.89
CA GLN A 430 -0.40 29.28 24.06
C GLN A 430 -0.73 28.15 23.08
N GLN A 431 -0.99 28.50 21.83
CA GLN A 431 -0.65 27.64 20.69
C GLN A 431 0.48 28.34 19.93
N SER A 432 1.55 27.59 19.72
CA SER A 432 2.81 28.04 19.11
C SER A 432 2.59 28.65 17.71
N GLY A 433 3.15 29.83 17.46
CA GLY A 433 3.65 30.22 16.14
C GLY A 433 2.69 30.51 14.98
N SER A 434 1.44 30.93 15.19
CA SER A 434 0.56 31.30 14.05
C SER A 434 1.04 32.61 13.38
N PHE A 435 1.49 32.52 12.13
CA PHE A 435 1.79 33.67 11.27
C PHE A 435 0.51 34.11 10.53
N GLY A 436 0.40 35.41 10.25
CA GLY A 436 -0.64 35.97 9.39
C GLY A 436 -0.07 36.41 8.06
N TYR A 437 -0.87 36.38 7.00
CA TYR A 437 -0.48 36.92 5.69
C TYR A 437 -1.21 38.23 5.43
N ILE A 438 -0.47 39.20 4.91
CA ILE A 438 -1.03 40.48 4.45
C ILE A 438 -0.93 40.52 2.93
N PHE A 439 -2.09 40.61 2.27
CA PHE A 439 -2.18 40.78 0.83
C PHE A 439 -1.43 42.03 0.37
N ARG A 440 -0.55 41.89 -0.64
CA ARG A 440 0.22 43.00 -1.21
C ARG A 440 -0.08 43.24 -2.67
N GLY A 441 -0.19 42.18 -3.47
CA GLY A 441 -0.52 42.29 -4.89
C GLY A 441 -0.88 40.93 -5.49
N HIS A 442 -1.44 40.97 -6.69
CA HIS A 442 -1.73 39.79 -7.49
C HIS A 442 -1.51 40.09 -8.97
N ILE A 443 -1.18 39.07 -9.75
CA ILE A 443 -1.07 39.12 -11.21
C ILE A 443 -1.85 37.93 -11.75
N HIS A 444 -2.88 38.19 -12.55
CA HIS A 444 -3.55 37.11 -13.27
C HIS A 444 -2.64 36.53 -14.34
N VAL A 445 -2.57 35.20 -14.43
CA VAL A 445 -1.76 34.50 -15.45
C VAL A 445 -2.19 34.92 -16.86
N SER A 446 -3.48 35.23 -17.06
CA SER A 446 -4.01 35.76 -18.33
C SER A 446 -3.40 37.10 -18.76
N SER A 447 -2.86 37.87 -17.82
CA SER A 447 -2.26 39.18 -18.07
C SER A 447 -0.74 39.12 -18.22
N MET A 448 -0.12 37.96 -17.91
CA MET A 448 1.32 37.75 -18.08
C MET A 448 1.65 37.61 -19.57
N LEU A 449 2.68 38.34 -20.00
CA LEU A 449 3.10 38.40 -21.41
C LEU A 449 4.34 37.54 -21.66
N ARG A 450 5.33 37.63 -20.77
CA ARG A 450 6.58 36.86 -20.82
C ARG A 450 7.24 36.80 -19.45
N VAL A 451 8.06 35.78 -19.28
CA VAL A 451 8.92 35.57 -18.11
C VAL A 451 10.34 35.36 -18.61
N GLU A 452 11.30 36.11 -18.08
CA GLU A 452 12.69 36.06 -18.51
C GLU A 452 13.60 35.75 -17.31
N ASN A 453 14.55 34.83 -17.50
CA ASN A 453 15.63 34.63 -16.55
C ASN A 453 16.60 35.82 -16.68
N SER A 454 16.68 36.63 -15.63
CA SER A 454 17.53 37.81 -15.54
C SER A 454 18.70 37.62 -14.57
N SER A 455 19.08 36.36 -14.31
CA SER A 455 20.16 36.03 -13.38
C SER A 455 21.51 36.49 -13.89
N ASP A 456 22.35 36.98 -12.99
CA ASP A 456 23.77 37.26 -13.21
C ASP A 456 24.62 36.25 -12.40
N PRO A 457 25.15 35.19 -13.04
CA PRO A 457 25.96 34.18 -12.38
C PRO A 457 27.29 34.70 -11.81
N ILE A 458 27.78 35.84 -12.32
CA ILE A 458 29.08 36.42 -11.92
C ILE A 458 28.95 37.08 -10.55
N ILE A 459 27.82 37.74 -10.30
CA ILE A 459 27.52 38.45 -9.06
C ILE A 459 26.73 37.55 -8.09
N GLY A 460 26.24 36.40 -8.56
CA GLY A 460 25.41 35.48 -7.79
C GLY A 460 23.97 35.99 -7.60
N ASP A 461 23.50 36.86 -8.51
CA ASP A 461 22.12 37.33 -8.51
C ASP A 461 21.24 36.35 -9.28
N TYR A 462 20.36 35.64 -8.58
CA TYR A 462 19.45 34.67 -9.18
C TYR A 462 18.06 35.30 -9.27
N SER A 463 17.67 35.75 -10.47
CA SER A 463 16.43 36.52 -10.61
C SER A 463 15.59 36.16 -11.84
N VAL A 464 14.28 36.30 -11.69
CA VAL A 464 13.29 36.18 -12.76
C VAL A 464 12.58 37.51 -12.91
N THR A 465 12.50 38.02 -14.14
CA THR A 465 11.71 39.20 -14.48
C THR A 465 10.40 38.78 -15.13
N VAL A 466 9.27 39.16 -14.51
CA VAL A 466 7.93 38.90 -15.03
C VAL A 466 7.36 40.18 -15.64
N TYR A 467 6.85 40.07 -16.86
CA TYR A 467 6.26 41.17 -17.60
C TYR A 467 4.76 40.93 -17.77
N TRP A 468 3.93 41.90 -17.38
CA TRP A 468 2.48 41.81 -17.52
C TRP A 468 1.87 43.13 -17.98
N LYS A 469 0.64 43.07 -18.47
CA LYS A 469 -0.15 44.25 -18.82
C LYS A 469 -1.15 44.56 -17.72
N GLU A 470 -1.05 45.74 -17.13
CA GLU A 470 -2.04 46.23 -16.18
C GLU A 470 -3.15 46.99 -16.93
N ALA A 471 -4.41 46.86 -16.52
CA ALA A 471 -5.52 47.52 -17.21
C ALA A 471 -5.49 49.05 -17.06
N SER A 472 -4.83 49.55 -16.01
CA SER A 472 -4.72 50.98 -15.67
C SER A 472 -3.51 51.69 -16.29
N GLU A 473 -2.50 50.95 -16.75
CA GLU A 473 -1.29 51.55 -17.33
C GLU A 473 -1.11 51.15 -18.81
N PRO A 474 -0.79 52.12 -19.70
CA PRO A 474 -0.54 51.82 -21.11
C PRO A 474 0.77 51.07 -21.32
N ASP A 475 1.74 51.27 -20.41
CA ASP A 475 3.09 50.71 -20.50
C ASP A 475 3.18 49.30 -19.88
N LEU A 476 4.20 48.58 -20.32
CA LEU A 476 4.46 47.22 -19.88
C LEU A 476 5.08 47.25 -18.47
N VAL A 477 4.35 46.73 -17.49
CA VAL A 477 4.85 46.65 -16.12
C VAL A 477 5.77 45.43 -16.00
N ARG A 478 6.91 45.62 -15.32
CA ARG A 478 7.85 44.54 -15.02
C ARG A 478 8.13 44.50 -13.52
N PHE A 479 8.31 43.31 -12.98
CA PHE A 479 8.86 43.13 -11.64
C PHE A 479 9.90 42.03 -11.63
N ASN A 480 10.93 42.24 -10.82
CA ASN A 480 12.04 41.32 -10.65
C ASN A 480 11.87 40.56 -9.32
N ILE A 481 11.95 39.24 -9.39
CA ILE A 481 11.90 38.32 -8.27
C ILE A 481 13.30 37.76 -8.06
N LYS A 482 13.86 37.94 -6.86
CA LYS A 482 15.14 37.32 -6.49
C LYS A 482 14.93 36.04 -5.70
N PHE A 483 15.64 35.00 -6.11
CA PHE A 483 15.65 33.65 -5.56
C PHE A 483 17.01 33.32 -4.92
N ARG A 484 17.10 32.19 -4.23
CA ARG A 484 18.31 31.78 -3.49
C ARG A 484 19.33 31.08 -4.39
N ASN A 485 18.88 30.42 -5.45
CA ASN A 485 19.73 29.66 -6.36
C ASN A 485 19.13 29.59 -7.78
N GLY A 486 19.94 29.16 -8.74
CA GLY A 486 19.52 29.02 -10.14
C GLY A 486 18.48 27.92 -10.39
N GLU A 487 18.41 26.90 -9.53
CA GLU A 487 17.39 25.84 -9.64
C GLU A 487 15.99 26.39 -9.39
N GLN A 488 15.81 27.24 -8.37
CA GLN A 488 14.55 27.93 -8.11
C GLN A 488 14.16 28.85 -9.27
N VAL A 489 15.12 29.58 -9.84
CA VAL A 489 14.88 30.44 -11.01
C VAL A 489 14.34 29.62 -12.18
N SER A 490 14.98 28.49 -12.51
CA SER A 490 14.51 27.61 -13.59
C SER A 490 13.11 27.08 -13.27
N LEU A 491 12.91 26.54 -12.06
CA LEU A 491 11.63 25.98 -11.64
C LEU A 491 10.48 27.01 -11.75
N TRP A 492 10.68 28.22 -11.22
CA TRP A 492 9.66 29.27 -11.25
C TRP A 492 9.42 29.82 -12.66
N ALA A 493 10.48 30.03 -13.45
CA ALA A 493 10.36 30.49 -14.83
C ALA A 493 9.64 29.46 -15.72
N ASP A 494 10.07 28.19 -15.65
CA ASP A 494 9.50 27.10 -16.42
C ASP A 494 8.03 26.87 -16.05
N GLN A 495 7.70 26.89 -14.75
CA GLN A 495 6.33 26.72 -14.29
C GLN A 495 5.42 27.87 -14.73
N MET A 496 5.86 29.13 -14.58
CA MET A 496 5.05 30.27 -15.06
C MET A 496 4.85 30.23 -16.58
N GLN A 497 5.91 29.91 -17.33
CA GLN A 497 5.84 29.79 -18.78
C GLN A 497 4.87 28.67 -19.18
N GLN A 498 4.91 27.52 -18.51
CA GLN A 498 3.98 26.42 -18.73
C GLN A 498 2.53 26.83 -18.46
N GLN A 499 2.26 27.58 -17.38
CA GLN A 499 0.91 28.07 -17.08
C GLN A 499 0.40 29.06 -18.12
N MET A 500 1.26 29.96 -18.59
CA MET A 500 0.92 30.88 -19.69
C MET A 500 0.60 30.11 -20.99
N ASP A 501 1.38 29.08 -21.31
CA ASP A 501 1.17 28.28 -22.53
C ASP A 501 -0.09 27.41 -22.43
N GLN A 502 -0.40 26.86 -21.24
CA GLN A 502 -1.66 26.17 -20.99
C GLN A 502 -2.85 27.10 -21.15
N TYR A 503 -2.79 28.32 -20.60
CA TYR A 503 -3.84 29.32 -20.77
C TYR A 503 -4.04 29.71 -22.23
N ARG A 504 -2.94 29.90 -22.99
CA ARG A 504 -2.99 30.22 -24.43
C ARG A 504 -3.59 29.10 -25.27
N LYS A 505 -3.41 27.83 -24.89
CA LYS A 505 -3.99 26.66 -25.58
C LYS A 505 -5.48 26.46 -25.32
N GLN A 506 -5.99 26.94 -24.18
CA GLN A 506 -7.40 26.83 -23.81
C GLN A 506 -8.27 27.96 -24.40
N LYS A 507 -7.66 28.93 -25.09
CA LYS A 507 -8.30 30.08 -25.70
C LYS A 507 -8.32 29.95 -27.22
#